data_AF-A0A1F9XB08-F1
#
_entry.id   AF-A0A1F9XB08-F1
#
_cell.length_a   1.000
_cell.length_b   1.000
_cell.length_c   1.000
_cell.angle_alpha   90.00
_cell.angle_beta   90.00
_cell.angle_gamma   90.00
#
_symmetry.space_group_name_H-M   'P 1'
#
loop_
_entity.id
_entity.type
_entity.pdbx_description
1 polymer ?
#
loop_
_entity_poly.entity_id
_entity_poly.type
_entity_poly.pdbx_seq_one_letter_code
_entity_poly.pdbx_strand_id
1 'polypeptide(L)'
;MAGTMGISIQYLSGPSATKIVDGASSGDFSYYDAAANATYATRIGKGSSMGVTLRSISSKLDTNMASAFTGDAGLMFRTPEEGFSFGISGQNLFGQIGEDKLPASARLGMALKASLPEHYSDVLFSVEAGQAEYGPLYYAAGIEHWGARTLGLRTGYKYIADEKLQKNMDALSGWRAGMSLRLQDFAVDYAYQPFAALGAAHRISFTWRMFGWQAKYRIVSAQVKAEPAIFSPDNNGARDSTFFVPQAPEIKDVKSWELVISDEKNKPVKKFSGKDIMPKILSWEGQRDGGAMIGEGKYSYVFSAIGDGRKMAKSVAGEIVADLTTPEATLAVSTYTFAPRSDGLVDRVTFYIAVNDAYGVDQWQLSILNTLKRPVKVIRSISKDPAEIVWDGTDDYYNAVVPNGAYEARLIGWDVAGNKTTVLSKINVFVPAKVEVREVVKEIQVREESRGLVVNLSSQILFAVGKSVIRPEAYKSLDEVAALINAYPENDVLVEGHTDSTGSRARNLSLSSERAWAIYSYLVKHGVPPARLKPKGYGPERPVASNKTAAARAKNRRVEIIILKK
;
A
#
# COMPACT_ATOMS: atom_id res chain seq x y z
N MET A 1 -31.48 -4.82 15.70
CA MET A 1 -30.83 -3.98 16.75
C MET A 1 -30.78 -4.81 18.01
N ALA A 2 -29.58 -5.10 18.52
CA ALA A 2 -29.44 -5.82 19.79
C ALA A 2 -29.59 -4.81 20.95
N GLY A 3 -30.50 -5.10 21.88
CA GLY A 3 -30.72 -4.32 23.10
C GLY A 3 -30.21 -5.05 24.35
N THR A 4 -30.25 -4.37 25.49
CA THR A 4 -29.90 -4.90 26.81
C THR A 4 -31.16 -4.98 27.66
N MET A 5 -31.38 -6.12 28.31
CA MET A 5 -32.41 -6.28 29.33
C MET A 5 -31.79 -6.21 30.73
N GLY A 6 -32.50 -5.58 31.66
CA GLY A 6 -32.13 -5.51 33.07
C GLY A 6 -33.30 -5.90 33.95
N ILE A 7 -33.03 -6.63 35.03
CA ILE A 7 -33.99 -6.93 36.08
C ILE A 7 -33.37 -6.49 37.40
N SER A 8 -34.14 -5.82 38.25
CA SER A 8 -33.69 -5.51 39.61
C SER A 8 -34.81 -5.68 40.62
N ILE A 9 -34.45 -6.08 41.83
CA ILE A 9 -35.35 -6.15 42.98
C ILE A 9 -34.74 -5.25 44.05
N GLN A 10 -35.57 -4.37 44.62
CA GLN A 10 -35.21 -3.48 45.71
C GLN A 10 -36.11 -3.83 46.89
N TYR A 11 -35.53 -3.87 48.08
CA TYR A 11 -36.24 -4.12 49.32
C TYR A 11 -35.68 -3.19 50.39
N LEU A 12 -36.56 -2.41 51.01
CA LEU A 12 -36.25 -1.51 52.09
C LEU A 12 -37.13 -1.88 53.28
N SER A 13 -36.52 -2.10 54.43
CA SER A 13 -37.20 -2.32 55.70
C SER A 13 -36.37 -1.71 56.81
N GLY A 14 -36.99 -1.45 57.96
CA GLY A 14 -36.28 -1.00 59.16
C GLY A 14 -36.63 -1.83 60.38
N PRO A 15 -36.09 -1.46 61.56
CA PRO A 15 -36.53 -2.03 62.82
C PRO A 15 -38.03 -1.76 63.03
N SER A 16 -38.68 -2.62 63.83
CA SER A 16 -40.08 -2.41 64.21
C SER A 16 -40.23 -1.05 64.91
N ALA A 17 -41.28 -0.33 64.54
CA ALA A 17 -41.57 0.98 65.10
C ALA A 17 -42.73 0.87 66.10
N THR A 18 -42.64 1.59 67.21
CA THR A 18 -43.70 1.56 68.22
C THR A 18 -44.90 2.39 67.78
N LYS A 19 -46.07 1.76 67.78
CA LYS A 19 -47.37 2.37 67.54
C LYS A 19 -47.78 3.16 68.77
N ILE A 20 -48.01 4.46 68.61
CA ILE A 20 -48.51 5.33 69.67
C ILE A 20 -49.96 5.67 69.34
N VAL A 21 -50.88 5.33 70.25
CA VAL A 21 -52.31 5.66 70.14
C VAL A 21 -52.70 6.40 71.42
N ASP A 22 -53.23 7.61 71.28
CA ASP A 22 -53.63 8.49 72.40
C ASP A 22 -52.55 8.72 73.47
N GLY A 23 -51.28 8.77 73.04
CA GLY A 23 -50.13 8.99 73.92
C GLY A 23 -49.62 7.75 74.66
N ALA A 24 -50.24 6.58 74.45
CA ALA A 24 -49.78 5.29 74.98
C ALA A 24 -49.22 4.39 73.87
N SER A 25 -48.21 3.58 74.20
CA SER A 25 -47.74 2.53 73.31
C SER A 25 -48.83 1.47 73.15
N SER A 26 -49.21 1.19 71.90
CA SER A 26 -50.28 0.25 71.50
C SER A 26 -49.70 -1.01 70.83
N GLY A 27 -48.38 -1.18 70.84
CA GLY A 27 -47.65 -2.29 70.21
C GLY A 27 -46.60 -1.81 69.23
N ASP A 28 -45.93 -2.73 68.55
CA ASP A 28 -44.96 -2.42 67.48
C ASP A 28 -45.54 -2.81 66.11
N PHE A 29 -45.15 -2.07 65.07
CA PHE A 29 -45.48 -2.40 63.69
C PHE A 29 -44.22 -2.53 62.82
N SER A 30 -44.31 -3.41 61.83
CA SER A 30 -43.29 -3.55 60.79
C SER A 30 -43.67 -2.76 59.54
N TYR A 31 -42.68 -2.32 58.78
CA TYR A 31 -42.88 -1.73 57.46
C TYR A 31 -41.85 -2.26 56.47
N TYR A 32 -42.25 -2.36 55.21
CA TYR A 32 -41.32 -2.57 54.11
C TYR A 32 -41.82 -1.91 52.83
N ASP A 33 -40.87 -1.54 51.98
CA ASP A 33 -41.09 -1.19 50.58
C ASP A 33 -40.30 -2.15 49.70
N ALA A 34 -40.99 -2.77 48.75
CA ALA A 34 -40.41 -3.66 47.76
C ALA A 34 -40.68 -3.12 46.36
N ALA A 35 -39.71 -3.22 45.46
CA ALA A 35 -39.90 -2.90 44.05
C ALA A 35 -39.22 -3.92 43.15
N ALA A 36 -39.92 -4.38 42.12
CA ALA A 36 -39.38 -5.20 41.04
C ALA A 36 -39.37 -4.39 39.74
N ASN A 37 -38.23 -4.35 39.07
CA ASN A 37 -38.01 -3.58 37.84
C ASN A 37 -37.67 -4.50 36.68
N ALA A 38 -38.27 -4.23 35.52
CA ALA A 38 -37.87 -4.79 34.24
C ALA A 38 -37.51 -3.63 33.29
N THR A 39 -36.28 -3.64 32.79
CA THR A 39 -35.71 -2.57 31.97
C THR A 39 -35.31 -3.11 30.60
N TYR A 40 -35.57 -2.32 29.56
CA TYR A 40 -35.02 -2.53 28.23
C TYR A 40 -34.32 -1.27 27.75
N ALA A 41 -33.10 -1.41 27.22
CA ALA A 41 -32.33 -0.32 26.64
C ALA A 41 -31.77 -0.69 25.28
N THR A 42 -31.71 0.26 24.35
CA THR A 42 -31.17 0.04 23.00
C THR A 42 -30.38 1.25 22.52
N ARG A 43 -29.44 0.98 21.60
CA ARG A 43 -28.78 2.04 20.82
C ARG A 43 -29.73 2.55 19.74
N ILE A 44 -29.75 3.86 19.57
CA ILE A 44 -30.59 4.56 18.58
C ILE A 44 -29.77 5.35 17.55
N GLY A 45 -28.46 5.46 17.78
CA GLY A 45 -27.52 6.10 16.85
C GLY A 45 -26.08 5.88 17.28
N LYS A 46 -25.13 6.48 16.54
CA LYS A 46 -23.72 6.51 16.97
C LYS A 46 -23.62 7.34 18.25
N GLY A 47 -23.32 6.69 19.37
CA GLY A 47 -23.19 7.36 20.65
C GLY A 47 -24.50 7.66 21.39
N SER A 48 -25.66 7.30 20.83
CA SER A 48 -26.97 7.60 21.45
C SER A 48 -27.71 6.34 21.84
N SER A 49 -28.31 6.34 23.03
CA SER A 49 -29.11 5.24 23.56
C SER A 49 -30.34 5.73 24.29
N MET A 50 -31.38 4.89 24.31
CA MET A 50 -32.60 5.10 25.09
C MET A 50 -32.87 3.88 25.96
N GLY A 51 -33.55 4.09 27.08
CA GLY A 51 -33.99 3.02 27.96
C GLY A 51 -35.34 3.32 28.59
N VAL A 52 -36.12 2.26 28.81
CA VAL A 52 -37.41 2.29 29.50
C VAL A 52 -37.43 1.22 30.57
N THR A 53 -38.05 1.53 31.71
CA THR A 53 -38.24 0.59 32.82
C THR A 53 -39.72 0.53 33.16
N LEU A 54 -40.23 -0.68 33.39
CA LEU A 54 -41.49 -0.92 34.07
C LEU A 54 -41.18 -1.38 35.49
N ARG A 55 -41.84 -0.77 36.48
CA ARG A 55 -41.63 -1.03 37.90
C ARG A 55 -42.94 -1.43 38.57
N SER A 56 -42.93 -2.55 39.28
CA SER A 56 -43.96 -2.94 40.25
C SER A 56 -43.47 -2.58 41.64
N ILE A 57 -44.27 -1.83 42.41
CA ILE A 57 -43.95 -1.40 43.76
C ILE A 57 -45.00 -2.01 44.70
N SER A 58 -44.56 -2.47 45.86
CA SER A 58 -45.40 -2.93 46.97
C SER A 58 -44.91 -2.28 48.26
N SER A 59 -45.80 -1.61 48.96
CA SER A 59 -45.52 -0.98 50.26
C SER A 59 -46.43 -1.59 51.32
N LYS A 60 -45.85 -1.93 52.47
CA LYS A 60 -46.58 -2.44 53.62
C LYS A 60 -46.29 -1.58 54.84
N LEU A 61 -47.35 -1.15 55.52
CA LEU A 61 -47.31 -0.45 56.79
C LEU A 61 -48.28 -1.12 57.76
N ASP A 62 -47.76 -1.76 58.80
CA ASP A 62 -48.56 -2.56 59.75
C ASP A 62 -49.37 -3.65 59.01
N THR A 63 -50.70 -3.62 59.06
CA THR A 63 -51.60 -4.53 58.34
C THR A 63 -51.95 -4.06 56.92
N ASN A 64 -51.66 -2.81 56.58
CA ASN A 64 -52.03 -2.23 55.29
C ASN A 64 -50.96 -2.53 54.25
N MET A 65 -51.40 -3.02 53.09
CA MET A 65 -50.53 -3.25 51.94
C MET A 65 -51.12 -2.53 50.73
N ALA A 66 -50.28 -1.80 50.02
CA ALA A 66 -50.64 -1.14 48.77
C ALA A 66 -49.63 -1.52 47.69
N SER A 67 -50.07 -1.53 46.43
CA SER A 67 -49.19 -1.86 45.31
C SER A 67 -49.52 -0.99 44.10
N ALA A 68 -48.51 -0.70 43.29
CA ALA A 68 -48.60 0.20 42.17
C ALA A 68 -47.69 -0.24 41.02
N PHE A 69 -48.01 0.19 39.81
CA PHE A 69 -47.11 0.13 38.67
C PHE A 69 -46.71 1.52 38.23
N THR A 70 -45.45 1.68 37.85
CA THR A 70 -44.90 2.92 37.32
C THR A 70 -43.85 2.63 36.28
N GLY A 71 -43.35 3.67 35.61
CA GLY A 71 -42.29 3.53 34.63
C GLY A 71 -41.29 4.68 34.64
N ASP A 72 -40.09 4.35 34.17
CA ASP A 72 -38.99 5.29 34.01
C ASP A 72 -38.59 5.34 32.53
N ALA A 73 -38.06 6.47 32.08
CA ALA A 73 -37.49 6.61 30.75
C ALA A 73 -36.20 7.43 30.80
N GLY A 74 -35.26 7.13 29.93
CA GLY A 74 -34.00 7.86 29.87
C GLY A 74 -33.35 7.85 28.50
N LEU A 75 -32.56 8.90 28.24
CA LEU A 75 -31.71 9.05 27.08
C LEU A 75 -30.28 9.28 27.54
N MET A 76 -29.32 8.68 26.82
CA MET A 76 -27.90 8.89 27.06
C MET A 76 -27.17 9.10 25.73
N PHE A 77 -26.32 10.12 25.72
CA PHE A 77 -25.43 10.49 24.65
C PHE A 77 -23.99 10.35 25.11
N ARG A 78 -23.13 9.80 24.27
CA ARG A 78 -21.72 9.56 24.55
C ARG A 78 -20.90 9.78 23.27
N THR A 79 -19.74 10.42 23.40
CA THR A 79 -18.81 10.55 22.27
C THR A 79 -18.25 9.19 21.84
N PRO A 80 -17.83 9.00 20.57
CA PRO A 80 -17.30 7.72 20.09
C PRO A 80 -16.13 7.16 20.90
N GLU A 81 -15.31 8.03 21.48
CA GLU A 81 -14.16 7.67 22.32
C GLU A 81 -14.51 7.54 23.82
N GLU A 82 -15.78 7.69 24.18
CA GLU A 82 -16.28 7.65 25.57
C GLU A 82 -15.72 8.73 26.52
N GLY A 83 -15.06 9.75 25.99
CA GLY A 83 -14.48 10.85 26.78
C GLY A 83 -15.50 11.83 27.36
N PHE A 84 -16.69 11.94 26.76
CA PHE A 84 -17.77 12.79 27.27
C PHE A 84 -19.12 12.06 27.18
N SER A 85 -19.95 12.27 28.19
CA SER A 85 -21.32 11.76 28.22
C SER A 85 -22.30 12.75 28.82
N PHE A 86 -23.53 12.71 28.32
CA PHE A 86 -24.67 13.48 28.79
C PHE A 86 -25.89 12.55 28.90
N GLY A 87 -26.71 12.75 29.92
CA GLY A 87 -27.91 11.95 30.12
C GLY A 87 -29.06 12.75 30.71
N ILE A 88 -30.27 12.34 30.34
CA ILE A 88 -31.52 12.82 30.92
C ILE A 88 -32.36 11.60 31.29
N SER A 89 -33.02 11.64 32.44
CA SER A 89 -33.95 10.58 32.85
C SER A 89 -35.14 11.14 33.61
N GLY A 90 -36.31 10.56 33.36
CA GLY A 90 -37.52 10.72 34.16
C GLY A 90 -37.84 9.41 34.90
N GLN A 91 -38.21 9.51 36.17
CA GLN A 91 -38.61 8.37 37.00
C GLN A 91 -40.01 8.58 37.54
N ASN A 92 -40.69 7.47 37.81
CA ASN A 92 -42.06 7.45 38.31
C ASN A 92 -43.04 8.26 37.42
N LEU A 93 -42.98 8.08 36.10
CA LEU A 93 -43.67 8.93 35.12
C LEU A 93 -45.21 8.78 35.12
N PHE A 94 -45.73 7.74 35.76
CA PHE A 94 -47.16 7.48 35.92
C PHE A 94 -47.40 6.60 37.16
N GLY A 95 -48.66 6.38 37.52
CA GLY A 95 -49.05 5.47 38.59
C GLY A 95 -49.29 6.16 39.93
N GLN A 96 -50.05 5.48 40.78
CA GLN A 96 -50.46 5.93 42.09
C GLN A 96 -50.53 4.73 43.04
N ILE A 97 -50.31 4.95 44.33
CA ILE A 97 -50.40 3.94 45.38
C ILE A 97 -51.46 4.39 46.40
N GLY A 98 -52.55 3.63 46.51
CA GLY A 98 -53.74 4.13 47.20
C GLY A 98 -54.32 5.36 46.49
N GLU A 99 -54.48 6.47 47.23
CA GLU A 99 -54.92 7.77 46.69
C GLU A 99 -53.74 8.68 46.28
N ASP A 100 -52.51 8.31 46.63
CA ASP A 100 -51.33 9.14 46.44
C ASP A 100 -50.66 8.88 45.09
N LYS A 101 -50.43 9.94 44.31
CA LYS A 101 -49.59 9.85 43.11
C LYS A 101 -48.15 9.56 43.50
N LEU A 102 -47.50 8.68 42.73
CA LEU A 102 -46.08 8.44 42.92
C LEU A 102 -45.29 9.69 42.50
N PRO A 103 -44.33 10.17 43.31
CA PRO A 103 -43.62 11.41 43.03
C PRO A 103 -42.73 11.22 41.79
N ALA A 104 -43.07 11.92 40.70
CA ALA A 104 -42.25 11.94 39.51
C ALA A 104 -40.91 12.64 39.80
N SER A 105 -39.82 12.24 39.13
CA SER A 105 -38.56 12.97 39.22
C SER A 105 -37.84 13.06 37.90
N ALA A 106 -37.12 14.16 37.69
CA ALA A 106 -36.29 14.40 36.52
C ALA A 106 -34.83 14.58 36.95
N ARG A 107 -33.90 14.06 36.15
CA ARG A 107 -32.46 14.19 36.36
C ARG A 107 -31.75 14.50 35.06
N LEU A 108 -30.71 15.32 35.16
CA LEU A 108 -29.79 15.69 34.10
C LEU A 108 -28.37 15.46 34.59
N GLY A 109 -27.53 14.82 33.79
CA GLY A 109 -26.16 14.50 34.18
C GLY A 109 -25.17 14.67 33.03
N MET A 110 -23.96 15.11 33.36
CA MET A 110 -22.82 15.19 32.45
C MET A 110 -21.62 14.54 33.10
N ALA A 111 -20.78 13.89 32.30
CA ALA A 111 -19.51 13.37 32.77
C ALA A 111 -18.41 13.48 31.72
N LEU A 112 -17.20 13.79 32.18
CA LEU A 112 -15.96 13.88 31.43
C LEU A 112 -14.99 12.83 31.93
N LYS A 113 -14.52 11.97 31.03
CA LYS A 113 -13.56 10.91 31.34
C LYS A 113 -12.21 11.21 30.69
N ALA A 114 -11.17 11.26 31.50
CA ALA A 114 -9.78 11.30 31.08
C ALA A 114 -9.13 9.93 31.33
N SER A 115 -8.63 9.29 30.29
CA SER A 115 -7.83 8.06 30.43
C SER A 115 -6.35 8.44 30.39
N LEU A 116 -5.55 7.94 31.34
CA LEU A 116 -4.11 8.17 31.45
C LEU A 116 -3.38 6.85 31.15
N PRO A 117 -3.12 6.52 29.86
CA PRO A 117 -2.72 5.18 29.45
C PRO A 117 -1.37 4.74 30.01
N GLU A 118 -0.41 5.66 30.13
CA GLU A 118 0.94 5.40 30.65
C GLU A 118 0.94 4.94 32.11
N HIS A 119 -0.11 5.30 32.87
CA HIS A 119 -0.23 4.98 34.30
C HIS A 119 -1.33 3.97 34.60
N TYR A 120 -1.97 3.39 33.58
CA TYR A 120 -3.12 2.48 33.74
C TYR A 120 -4.25 3.07 34.61
N SER A 121 -4.45 4.38 34.54
CA SER A 121 -5.41 5.09 35.38
C SER A 121 -6.52 5.77 34.57
N ASP A 122 -7.73 5.79 35.13
CA ASP A 122 -8.89 6.49 34.55
C ASP A 122 -9.43 7.51 35.57
N VAL A 123 -9.66 8.75 35.16
CA VAL A 123 -10.31 9.80 35.98
C VAL A 123 -11.64 10.18 35.33
N LEU A 124 -12.70 10.26 36.13
CA LEU A 124 -14.03 10.70 35.71
C LEU A 124 -14.47 11.88 36.58
N PHE A 125 -14.84 12.98 35.94
CA PHE A 125 -15.54 14.10 36.56
C PHE A 125 -17.01 14.05 36.17
N SER A 126 -17.90 14.31 37.10
CA SER A 126 -19.34 14.27 36.87
C SER A 126 -20.05 15.41 37.56
N VAL A 127 -21.11 15.91 36.92
CA VAL A 127 -22.07 16.85 37.49
C VAL A 127 -23.48 16.37 37.21
N GLU A 128 -24.38 16.57 38.17
CA GLU A 128 -25.78 16.15 38.08
C GLU A 128 -26.68 17.25 38.67
N ALA A 129 -27.86 17.43 38.09
CA ALA A 129 -28.96 18.16 38.68
C ALA A 129 -30.21 17.27 38.69
N GLY A 130 -31.00 17.31 39.77
CA GLY A 130 -32.20 16.51 39.86
C GLY A 130 -33.26 17.10 40.77
N GLN A 131 -34.53 16.81 40.47
CA GLN A 131 -35.67 17.28 41.24
C GLN A 131 -36.79 16.25 41.20
N ALA A 132 -37.42 16.01 42.35
CA ALA A 132 -38.67 15.27 42.46
C ALA A 132 -39.85 16.24 42.58
N GLU A 133 -41.05 15.83 42.15
CA GLU A 133 -42.26 16.67 42.05
C GLU A 133 -42.61 17.41 43.36
N TYR A 134 -42.32 16.79 44.50
CA TYR A 134 -42.50 17.38 45.84
C TYR A 134 -41.19 17.51 46.63
N GLY A 135 -40.05 17.36 45.95
CA GLY A 135 -38.72 17.42 46.56
C GLY A 135 -37.93 18.66 46.16
N PRO A 136 -36.91 19.03 46.94
CA PRO A 136 -36.03 20.15 46.59
C PRO A 136 -35.18 19.82 45.36
N LEU A 137 -34.88 20.85 44.57
CA LEU A 137 -33.85 20.76 43.53
C LEU A 137 -32.50 20.48 44.21
N TYR A 138 -31.69 19.61 43.61
CA TYR A 138 -30.32 19.39 44.07
C TYR A 138 -29.33 19.44 42.91
N TYR A 139 -28.09 19.78 43.26
CA TYR A 139 -26.93 19.68 42.38
C TYR A 139 -25.92 18.74 43.01
N ALA A 140 -25.23 17.94 42.22
CA ALA A 140 -24.13 17.12 42.69
C ALA A 140 -22.93 17.26 41.75
N ALA A 141 -21.74 17.19 42.32
CA ALA A 141 -20.48 17.09 41.57
C ALA A 141 -19.64 15.98 42.19
N GLY A 142 -18.92 15.23 41.37
CA GLY A 142 -18.12 14.11 41.82
C GLY A 142 -16.91 13.85 40.96
N ILE A 143 -15.87 13.30 41.58
CA ILE A 143 -14.67 12.78 40.93
C ILE A 143 -14.50 11.31 41.30
N GLU A 144 -14.12 10.51 40.30
CA GLU A 144 -13.77 9.11 40.45
C GLU A 144 -12.41 8.87 39.80
N HIS A 145 -11.51 8.21 40.53
CA HIS A 145 -10.20 7.81 40.03
C HIS A 145 -10.04 6.30 40.17
N TRP A 146 -9.69 5.62 39.09
CA TRP A 146 -9.33 4.21 39.07
C TRP A 146 -7.84 4.05 38.82
N GLY A 147 -7.11 3.52 39.78
CA GLY A 147 -5.72 3.09 39.63
C GLY A 147 -5.63 1.62 39.18
N ALA A 148 -4.80 1.36 38.16
CA ALA A 148 -4.62 0.03 37.56
C ALA A 148 -5.95 -0.70 37.21
N ARG A 149 -7.03 0.07 37.01
CA ARG A 149 -8.42 -0.41 36.84
C ARG A 149 -8.90 -1.41 37.92
N THR A 150 -8.25 -1.40 39.08
CA THR A 150 -8.42 -2.36 40.17
C THR A 150 -8.92 -1.66 41.43
N LEU A 151 -8.31 -0.52 41.79
CA LEU A 151 -8.70 0.27 42.94
C LEU A 151 -9.38 1.56 42.48
N GLY A 152 -10.62 1.77 42.88
CA GLY A 152 -11.38 2.99 42.63
C GLY A 152 -11.49 3.83 43.89
N LEU A 153 -11.27 5.13 43.78
CA LEU A 153 -11.55 6.11 44.83
C LEU A 153 -12.55 7.13 44.30
N ARG A 154 -13.53 7.51 45.12
CA ARG A 154 -14.57 8.47 44.77
C ARG A 154 -14.76 9.49 45.87
N THR A 155 -14.96 10.73 45.47
CA THR A 155 -15.50 11.76 46.35
C THR A 155 -16.47 12.63 45.59
N GLY A 156 -17.46 13.17 46.28
CA GLY A 156 -18.43 14.06 45.67
C GLY A 156 -19.19 14.87 46.70
N TYR A 157 -19.84 15.92 46.22
CA TYR A 157 -20.62 16.84 47.02
C TYR A 157 -22.02 16.96 46.42
N LYS A 158 -23.06 16.92 47.28
CA LYS A 158 -24.45 17.20 46.89
C LYS A 158 -24.95 18.39 47.65
N TYR A 159 -25.37 19.40 46.90
CA TYR A 159 -26.02 20.59 47.39
C TYR A 159 -27.53 20.46 47.21
N ILE A 160 -28.29 20.62 48.29
CA ILE A 160 -29.76 20.68 48.26
C ILE A 160 -30.17 22.15 48.23
N ALA A 161 -30.88 22.58 47.19
CA ALA A 161 -31.34 23.95 47.02
C ALA A 161 -32.65 24.21 47.79
N ASP A 162 -32.58 24.07 49.12
CA ASP A 162 -33.67 24.36 50.05
C ASP A 162 -33.08 24.98 51.33
N GLU A 163 -33.43 26.24 51.61
CA GLU A 163 -32.87 26.98 52.73
C GLU A 163 -33.21 26.39 54.10
N LYS A 164 -34.39 25.77 54.26
CA LYS A 164 -34.81 25.19 55.54
C LYS A 164 -34.03 23.91 55.82
N LEU A 165 -33.84 23.08 54.80
CA LEU A 165 -33.03 21.86 54.91
C LEU A 165 -31.56 22.20 55.13
N GLN A 166 -31.02 23.18 54.41
CA GLN A 166 -29.62 23.61 54.55
C GLN A 166 -29.30 24.12 55.96
N LYS A 167 -30.23 24.83 56.62
CA LYS A 167 -30.04 25.29 58.02
C LYS A 167 -29.85 24.15 59.01
N ASN A 168 -30.36 22.95 58.70
CA ASN A 168 -30.25 21.77 59.55
C ASN A 168 -29.13 20.82 59.10
N MET A 169 -28.33 21.21 58.11
CA MET A 169 -27.18 20.44 57.61
C MET A 169 -25.88 21.00 58.16
N ASP A 170 -24.97 20.13 58.58
CA ASP A 170 -23.59 20.52 58.90
C ASP A 170 -22.73 20.65 57.63
N ALA A 171 -21.50 21.14 57.79
CA ALA A 171 -20.55 21.32 56.67
C ALA A 171 -20.19 20.02 55.94
N LEU A 172 -20.38 18.86 56.59
CA LEU A 172 -20.02 17.54 56.05
C LEU A 172 -21.21 16.80 55.43
N SER A 173 -22.45 17.24 55.69
CA SER A 173 -23.69 16.60 55.27
C SER A 173 -23.84 16.49 53.74
N GLY A 174 -23.16 17.38 52.99
CA GLY A 174 -23.13 17.34 51.53
C GLY A 174 -22.10 16.36 50.96
N TRP A 175 -21.05 16.02 51.69
CA TRP A 175 -19.91 15.23 51.20
C TRP A 175 -20.19 13.73 51.17
N ARG A 176 -19.66 13.04 50.16
CA ARG A 176 -19.69 11.58 50.01
C ARG A 176 -18.30 11.10 49.65
N ALA A 177 -17.92 9.94 50.18
CA ALA A 177 -16.66 9.30 49.86
C ALA A 177 -16.89 7.81 49.59
N GLY A 178 -16.09 7.22 48.73
CA GLY A 178 -16.20 5.80 48.43
C GLY A 178 -14.91 5.20 47.91
N MET A 179 -14.83 3.88 48.03
CA MET A 179 -13.73 3.05 47.58
C MET A 179 -14.30 1.84 46.85
N SER A 180 -13.62 1.39 45.81
CA SER A 180 -13.91 0.16 45.09
C SER A 180 -12.70 -0.71 44.96
N LEU A 181 -12.88 -2.01 45.09
CA LEU A 181 -11.91 -3.01 44.70
C LEU A 181 -12.52 -3.91 43.63
N ARG A 182 -11.83 -4.04 42.48
CA ARG A 182 -12.23 -4.92 41.38
C ARG A 182 -11.19 -6.01 41.19
N LEU A 183 -11.61 -7.26 41.39
CA LEU A 183 -10.81 -8.47 41.22
C LEU A 183 -11.45 -9.31 40.11
N GLN A 184 -10.91 -9.19 38.89
CA GLN A 184 -11.42 -9.88 37.70
C GLN A 184 -12.93 -9.62 37.47
N ASP A 185 -13.76 -10.63 37.71
CA ASP A 185 -15.21 -10.60 37.51
C ASP A 185 -15.98 -10.20 38.77
N PHE A 186 -15.28 -10.04 39.90
CA PHE A 186 -15.86 -9.62 41.16
C PHE A 186 -15.46 -8.17 41.49
N ALA A 187 -16.37 -7.40 42.07
CA ALA A 187 -16.07 -6.10 42.63
C ALA A 187 -16.81 -5.89 43.95
N VAL A 188 -16.14 -5.17 44.86
CA VAL A 188 -16.71 -4.69 46.12
C VAL A 188 -16.64 -3.18 46.11
N ASP A 189 -17.75 -2.52 46.41
CA ASP A 189 -17.82 -1.07 46.53
C ASP A 189 -18.27 -0.71 47.95
N TYR A 190 -17.56 0.22 48.57
CA TYR A 190 -17.93 0.84 49.83
C TYR A 190 -18.18 2.33 49.60
N ALA A 191 -19.27 2.86 50.16
CA ALA A 191 -19.56 4.29 50.15
C ALA A 191 -20.05 4.77 51.51
N TYR A 192 -19.47 5.87 51.96
CA TYR A 192 -19.93 6.66 53.09
C TYR A 192 -20.84 7.78 52.59
N GLN A 193 -22.07 7.82 53.10
CA GLN A 193 -23.07 8.82 52.77
C GLN A 193 -23.72 9.38 54.04
N PRO A 194 -23.34 10.58 54.49
CA PRO A 194 -24.01 11.24 55.60
C PRO A 194 -25.41 11.69 55.20
N PHE A 195 -26.36 11.56 56.12
CA PHE A 195 -27.76 11.96 55.98
C PHE A 195 -28.17 12.88 57.12
N ALA A 196 -27.48 14.02 57.31
CA ALA A 196 -27.84 15.05 58.28
C ALA A 196 -28.40 14.48 59.61
N ALA A 197 -29.66 14.78 59.93
CA ALA A 197 -30.35 14.34 61.14
C ALA A 197 -30.59 12.81 61.28
N LEU A 198 -30.47 12.05 60.19
CA LEU A 198 -30.63 10.58 60.17
C LEU A 198 -29.30 9.83 60.39
N GLY A 199 -28.19 10.57 60.57
CA GLY A 199 -26.87 9.99 60.82
C GLY A 199 -26.13 9.57 59.55
N ALA A 200 -25.03 8.84 59.74
CA ALA A 200 -24.20 8.37 58.64
C ALA A 200 -24.66 7.01 58.11
N ALA A 201 -24.82 6.89 56.79
CA ALA A 201 -25.07 5.62 56.14
C ALA A 201 -23.80 5.06 55.50
N HIS A 202 -23.58 3.78 55.72
CA HIS A 202 -22.52 3.00 55.10
C HIS A 202 -23.16 2.04 54.09
N ARG A 203 -22.75 2.14 52.82
CA ARG A 203 -23.28 1.31 51.74
C ARG A 203 -22.19 0.36 51.26
N ILE A 204 -22.51 -0.92 51.20
CA ILE A 204 -21.61 -1.95 50.66
C ILE A 204 -22.34 -2.61 49.50
N SER A 205 -21.67 -2.67 48.35
CA SER A 205 -22.19 -3.31 47.14
C SER A 205 -21.23 -4.40 46.68
N PHE A 206 -21.80 -5.49 46.20
CA PHE A 206 -21.07 -6.59 45.59
C PHE A 206 -21.53 -6.75 44.16
N THR A 207 -20.59 -6.82 43.22
CA THR A 207 -20.87 -7.06 41.81
C THR A 207 -20.16 -8.32 41.37
N TRP A 208 -20.88 -9.24 40.75
CA TRP A 208 -20.29 -10.40 40.09
C TRP A 208 -20.74 -10.45 38.63
N ARG A 209 -19.76 -10.55 37.73
CA ARG A 209 -19.97 -10.79 36.31
C ARG A 209 -19.93 -12.28 36.04
N MET A 210 -21.10 -12.89 35.85
CA MET A 210 -21.21 -14.34 35.66
C MET A 210 -20.73 -14.81 34.28
N PHE A 211 -20.97 -14.01 33.23
CA PHE A 211 -20.61 -14.35 31.85
C PHE A 211 -20.21 -13.07 31.08
N GLY A 212 -19.36 -13.24 30.07
CA GLY A 212 -19.05 -12.17 29.12
C GLY A 212 -17.87 -11.30 29.51
N TRP A 213 -16.68 -11.76 29.13
CA TRP A 213 -15.68 -10.87 28.56
C TRP A 213 -15.22 -11.49 27.23
N GLN A 214 -15.31 -10.73 26.15
CA GLN A 214 -14.13 -10.62 25.30
C GLN A 214 -13.08 -9.96 26.20
N ALA A 215 -12.22 -10.74 26.87
CA ALA A 215 -11.16 -10.19 27.71
C ALA A 215 -10.43 -9.15 26.85
N LYS A 216 -10.47 -7.85 27.21
CA LYS A 216 -9.84 -6.82 26.37
C LYS A 216 -8.39 -7.21 26.25
N TYR A 217 -7.97 -7.53 25.04
CA TYR A 217 -6.59 -7.88 24.78
C TYR A 217 -5.71 -6.70 25.22
N ARG A 218 -4.59 -6.99 25.88
CA ARG A 218 -3.53 -6.00 26.03
C ARG A 218 -2.98 -5.73 24.64
N ILE A 219 -3.21 -4.53 24.11
CA ILE A 219 -2.70 -4.15 22.80
C ILE A 219 -1.19 -3.92 22.93
N VAL A 220 -0.42 -4.60 22.09
CA VAL A 220 1.02 -4.45 21.94
C VAL A 220 1.33 -4.06 20.50
N SER A 221 2.54 -3.58 20.22
CA SER A 221 2.89 -3.14 18.87
C SER A 221 3.11 -4.32 17.92
N ALA A 222 2.63 -4.17 16.69
CA ALA A 222 3.07 -4.96 15.54
C ALA A 222 3.69 -4.02 14.51
N GLN A 223 4.50 -4.58 13.62
CA GLN A 223 5.09 -3.88 12.49
C GLN A 223 4.70 -4.62 11.22
N VAL A 224 4.44 -3.86 10.16
CA VAL A 224 4.28 -4.38 8.81
C VAL A 224 4.69 -3.27 7.86
N LYS A 225 5.42 -3.63 6.81
CA LYS A 225 5.78 -2.71 5.73
C LYS A 225 5.40 -3.36 4.40
N ALA A 226 4.79 -2.58 3.53
CA ALA A 226 4.56 -2.90 2.13
C ALA A 226 5.79 -2.50 1.30
N GLU A 227 6.26 -3.39 0.45
CA GLU A 227 7.37 -3.13 -0.47
C GLU A 227 7.10 -3.82 -1.82
N PRO A 228 7.12 -3.11 -2.95
CA PRO A 228 7.16 -1.64 -3.04
C PRO A 228 5.87 -1.01 -2.48
N ALA A 229 5.96 0.23 -1.99
CA ALA A 229 4.79 0.97 -1.50
C ALA A 229 3.93 1.55 -2.63
N ILE A 230 4.50 1.69 -3.83
CA ILE A 230 3.83 2.14 -5.04
C ILE A 230 3.99 1.03 -6.08
N PHE A 231 2.90 0.61 -6.70
CA PHE A 231 2.87 -0.53 -7.60
C PHE A 231 1.74 -0.38 -8.63
N SER A 232 1.82 -1.09 -9.75
CA SER A 232 0.85 -1.02 -10.85
C SER A 232 0.13 -2.36 -11.04
N PRO A 233 -1.08 -2.55 -10.47
CA PRO A 233 -1.79 -3.83 -10.56
C PRO A 233 -2.52 -4.02 -11.91
N ASP A 234 -1.78 -3.96 -13.03
CA ASP A 234 -2.31 -4.14 -14.39
C ASP A 234 -1.95 -5.50 -15.02
N ASN A 235 -1.15 -6.31 -14.33
CA ASN A 235 -0.71 -7.65 -14.73
C ASN A 235 0.14 -7.64 -16.01
N ASN A 236 0.96 -6.59 -16.19
CA ASN A 236 1.84 -6.43 -17.34
C ASN A 236 3.25 -7.02 -17.13
N GLY A 237 3.54 -7.51 -15.91
CA GLY A 237 4.82 -8.10 -15.50
C GLY A 237 5.77 -7.13 -14.78
N ALA A 238 5.43 -5.85 -14.65
CA ALA A 238 6.26 -4.82 -14.05
C ALA A 238 5.63 -4.27 -12.75
N ARG A 239 6.19 -4.67 -11.60
CA ARG A 239 5.73 -4.24 -10.27
C ARG A 239 4.22 -4.41 -10.06
N ASP A 240 3.67 -5.54 -10.50
CA ASP A 240 2.24 -5.90 -10.35
C ASP A 240 1.83 -6.23 -8.91
N SER A 241 2.80 -6.42 -8.02
CA SER A 241 2.57 -6.90 -6.67
C SER A 241 3.28 -6.05 -5.64
N THR A 242 2.64 -5.91 -4.48
CA THR A 242 3.28 -5.46 -3.26
C THR A 242 3.39 -6.61 -2.25
N PHE A 243 4.44 -6.59 -1.44
CA PHE A 243 4.73 -7.62 -0.45
C PHE A 243 4.67 -7.05 0.96
N PHE A 244 4.07 -7.79 1.87
CA PHE A 244 3.97 -7.43 3.28
C PHE A 244 4.79 -8.37 4.14
N VAL A 245 5.62 -7.81 5.02
CA VAL A 245 6.40 -8.56 6.02
C VAL A 245 5.90 -8.21 7.42
N PRO A 246 4.93 -8.96 7.97
CA PRO A 246 4.38 -8.68 9.28
C PRO A 246 5.25 -9.23 10.41
N GLN A 247 5.37 -8.47 11.49
CA GLN A 247 6.16 -8.80 12.68
C GLN A 247 5.36 -8.44 13.94
N ALA A 248 5.36 -9.33 14.93
CA ALA A 248 4.69 -9.11 16.21
C ALA A 248 5.59 -9.60 17.37
N PRO A 249 6.66 -8.87 17.72
CA PRO A 249 7.72 -9.37 18.62
C PRO A 249 7.23 -9.76 20.02
N GLU A 250 6.15 -9.15 20.51
CA GLU A 250 5.58 -9.42 21.84
C GLU A 250 4.61 -10.61 21.90
N ILE A 251 4.32 -11.23 20.74
CA ILE A 251 3.46 -12.40 20.60
C ILE A 251 4.35 -13.63 20.39
N LYS A 252 4.42 -14.49 21.41
CA LYS A 252 5.21 -15.74 21.34
C LYS A 252 4.44 -16.84 20.60
N ASP A 253 3.23 -17.12 21.07
CA ASP A 253 2.35 -18.12 20.49
C ASP A 253 1.17 -17.41 19.84
N VAL A 254 1.04 -17.54 18.52
CA VAL A 254 0.04 -16.85 17.70
C VAL A 254 -1.17 -17.76 17.58
N LYS A 255 -2.38 -17.28 17.92
CA LYS A 255 -3.62 -18.02 17.67
C LYS A 255 -4.21 -17.71 16.31
N SER A 256 -4.21 -16.43 15.96
CA SER A 256 -4.75 -15.96 14.69
C SER A 256 -4.12 -14.64 14.32
N TRP A 257 -4.07 -14.36 13.03
CA TRP A 257 -3.62 -13.09 12.51
C TRP A 257 -4.47 -12.66 11.31
N GLU A 258 -4.44 -11.36 11.05
CA GLU A 258 -5.05 -10.77 9.87
C GLU A 258 -4.25 -9.57 9.37
N LEU A 259 -4.22 -9.42 8.05
CA LEU A 259 -3.82 -8.20 7.37
C LEU A 259 -5.04 -7.71 6.59
N VAL A 260 -5.52 -6.51 6.91
CA VAL A 260 -6.67 -5.90 6.24
C VAL A 260 -6.18 -4.72 5.42
N ILE A 261 -6.50 -4.73 4.12
CA ILE A 261 -6.25 -3.62 3.20
C ILE A 261 -7.58 -2.93 2.93
N SER A 262 -7.60 -1.61 3.00
CA SER A 262 -8.81 -0.79 2.88
C SER A 262 -8.61 0.36 1.89
N ASP A 263 -9.70 0.79 1.26
CA ASP A 263 -9.72 1.99 0.44
C ASP A 263 -9.67 3.28 1.29
N GLU A 264 -9.63 4.45 0.64
CA GLU A 264 -9.60 5.77 1.30
C GLU A 264 -10.81 6.04 2.22
N LYS A 265 -11.92 5.31 2.04
CA LYS A 265 -13.11 5.40 2.90
C LYS A 265 -13.08 4.41 4.05
N ASN A 266 -11.93 3.78 4.30
CA ASN A 266 -11.73 2.71 5.29
C ASN A 266 -12.61 1.48 5.05
N LYS A 267 -13.07 1.25 3.81
CA LYS A 267 -13.80 0.03 3.48
C LYS A 267 -12.79 -1.07 3.10
N PRO A 268 -12.87 -2.25 3.72
CA PRO A 268 -11.94 -3.34 3.42
C PRO A 268 -12.11 -3.81 1.97
N VAL A 269 -10.99 -3.94 1.26
CA VAL A 269 -10.92 -4.40 -0.14
C VAL A 269 -10.29 -5.79 -0.25
N LYS A 270 -9.35 -6.10 0.64
CA LYS A 270 -8.67 -7.39 0.71
C LYS A 270 -8.39 -7.76 2.16
N LYS A 271 -8.62 -9.02 2.52
CA LYS A 271 -8.23 -9.57 3.80
C LYS A 271 -7.38 -10.83 3.63
N PHE A 272 -6.21 -10.82 4.27
CA PHE A 272 -5.44 -12.04 4.53
C PHE A 272 -5.64 -12.44 5.98
N SER A 273 -5.73 -13.74 6.24
CA SER A 273 -5.83 -14.24 7.61
C SER A 273 -5.30 -15.67 7.73
N GLY A 274 -4.88 -16.04 8.93
CA GLY A 274 -4.42 -17.39 9.24
C GLY A 274 -4.43 -17.66 10.74
N LYS A 275 -4.05 -18.89 11.10
CA LYS A 275 -3.97 -19.39 12.48
C LYS A 275 -2.61 -20.00 12.75
N ASP A 276 -2.25 -20.04 14.04
CA ASP A 276 -1.10 -20.76 14.62
C ASP A 276 0.31 -20.26 14.19
N ILE A 277 0.51 -20.01 12.89
CA ILE A 277 1.80 -19.64 12.29
C ILE A 277 1.69 -18.26 11.66
N MET A 278 2.62 -17.37 12.03
CA MET A 278 2.77 -16.06 11.39
C MET A 278 3.32 -16.21 9.97
N PRO A 279 2.77 -15.47 8.98
CA PRO A 279 3.27 -15.51 7.63
C PRO A 279 4.61 -14.76 7.57
N LYS A 280 5.60 -15.32 6.89
CA LYS A 280 6.89 -14.64 6.66
C LYS A 280 6.74 -13.50 5.66
N ILE A 281 5.92 -13.72 4.64
CA ILE A 281 5.64 -12.76 3.57
C ILE A 281 4.21 -13.01 3.07
N LEU A 282 3.51 -11.93 2.75
CA LEU A 282 2.23 -11.96 2.03
C LEU A 282 2.42 -11.18 0.74
N SER A 283 1.90 -11.71 -0.37
CA SER A 283 1.92 -11.01 -1.66
C SER A 283 0.50 -10.57 -2.02
N TRP A 284 0.39 -9.38 -2.60
CA TRP A 284 -0.86 -8.86 -3.09
C TRP A 284 -0.70 -8.21 -4.45
N GLU A 285 -1.46 -8.71 -5.41
CA GLU A 285 -1.48 -8.27 -6.82
C GLU A 285 -2.61 -7.24 -7.07
N GLY A 286 -3.15 -6.58 -6.03
CA GLY A 286 -4.26 -5.62 -6.18
C GLY A 286 -5.64 -6.24 -6.32
N GLN A 287 -5.78 -7.57 -6.21
CA GLN A 287 -7.07 -8.26 -6.25
C GLN A 287 -7.91 -8.09 -4.97
N ARG A 288 -9.20 -7.81 -5.11
CA ARG A 288 -10.19 -7.81 -4.01
C ARG A 288 -10.53 -9.24 -3.56
N ASP A 289 -11.24 -9.40 -2.46
CA ASP A 289 -11.69 -10.74 -2.00
C ASP A 289 -12.67 -11.44 -2.96
N GLY A 290 -13.27 -10.72 -3.90
CA GLY A 290 -14.06 -11.28 -5.01
C GLY A 290 -13.29 -11.46 -6.33
N GLY A 291 -11.96 -11.26 -6.33
CA GLY A 291 -11.10 -11.40 -7.52
C GLY A 291 -11.04 -10.19 -8.44
N ALA A 292 -11.96 -9.23 -8.34
CA ALA A 292 -11.88 -7.98 -9.10
C ALA A 292 -10.66 -7.14 -8.70
N MET A 293 -10.01 -6.49 -9.66
CA MET A 293 -8.85 -5.63 -9.40
C MET A 293 -9.28 -4.32 -8.73
N ILE A 294 -8.40 -3.76 -7.91
CA ILE A 294 -8.52 -2.38 -7.42
C ILE A 294 -8.28 -1.38 -8.56
N GLY A 295 -8.79 -0.16 -8.40
CA GLY A 295 -8.46 0.95 -9.29
C GLY A 295 -7.30 1.77 -8.74
N GLU A 296 -6.84 2.75 -9.53
CA GLU A 296 -5.87 3.75 -9.10
C GLU A 296 -6.31 4.46 -7.82
N GLY A 297 -5.35 4.76 -6.94
CA GLY A 297 -5.59 5.54 -5.74
C GLY A 297 -4.81 5.04 -4.53
N LYS A 298 -5.08 5.66 -3.39
CA LYS A 298 -4.43 5.32 -2.12
C LYS A 298 -5.20 4.25 -1.37
N TYR A 299 -4.45 3.34 -0.76
CA TYR A 299 -4.98 2.28 0.09
C TYR A 299 -4.20 2.25 1.39
N SER A 300 -4.87 1.81 2.45
CA SER A 300 -4.25 1.62 3.76
C SER A 300 -4.23 0.16 4.15
N TYR A 301 -3.26 -0.26 4.95
CA TYR A 301 -3.19 -1.61 5.48
C TYR A 301 -2.91 -1.62 6.97
N VAL A 302 -3.56 -2.53 7.68
CA VAL A 302 -3.38 -2.75 9.12
C VAL A 302 -3.19 -4.24 9.36
N PHE A 303 -2.10 -4.56 10.06
CA PHE A 303 -1.83 -5.91 10.52
C PHE A 303 -2.26 -6.06 11.99
N SER A 304 -2.83 -7.21 12.33
CA SER A 304 -3.04 -7.61 13.71
C SER A 304 -2.82 -9.10 13.94
N ALA A 305 -2.35 -9.45 15.13
CA ALA A 305 -2.17 -10.83 15.56
C ALA A 305 -2.66 -10.99 17.00
N ILE A 306 -3.36 -12.09 17.27
CA ILE A 306 -3.83 -12.48 18.59
C ILE A 306 -2.91 -13.58 19.09
N GLY A 307 -2.36 -13.40 20.29
CA GLY A 307 -1.49 -14.37 20.94
C GLY A 307 -2.12 -15.06 22.15
N ASP A 308 -1.39 -16.01 22.71
CA ASP A 308 -1.68 -16.54 24.04
C ASP A 308 -1.54 -15.48 25.15
N GLY A 309 -2.22 -15.71 26.27
CA GLY A 309 -2.15 -14.82 27.44
C GLY A 309 -2.86 -13.47 27.28
N ARG A 310 -3.91 -13.38 26.43
CA ARG A 310 -4.74 -12.17 26.23
C ARG A 310 -3.96 -10.96 25.66
N LYS A 311 -2.98 -11.18 24.78
CA LYS A 311 -2.32 -10.11 24.02
C LYS A 311 -2.83 -10.03 22.58
N MET A 312 -2.92 -8.82 22.06
CA MET A 312 -3.17 -8.56 20.64
C MET A 312 -2.12 -7.58 20.14
N ALA A 313 -1.31 -7.99 19.17
CA ALA A 313 -0.43 -7.08 18.47
C ALA A 313 -1.21 -6.39 17.35
N LYS A 314 -1.02 -5.07 17.21
CA LYS A 314 -1.62 -4.30 16.12
C LYS A 314 -0.62 -3.29 15.58
N SER A 315 -0.56 -3.16 14.26
CA SER A 315 0.29 -2.17 13.60
C SER A 315 -0.41 -0.82 13.51
N VAL A 316 0.39 0.24 13.33
CA VAL A 316 -0.10 1.49 12.76
C VAL A 316 -0.54 1.22 11.31
N ALA A 317 -1.47 2.03 10.80
CA ALA A 317 -1.85 1.96 9.39
C ALA A 317 -0.66 2.38 8.51
N GLY A 318 -0.31 1.53 7.55
CA GLY A 318 0.61 1.89 6.47
C GLY A 318 -0.16 2.31 5.22
N GLU A 319 0.50 3.05 4.33
CA GLU A 319 -0.05 3.49 3.04
C GLU A 319 0.60 2.70 1.90
N ILE A 320 -0.20 2.38 0.89
CA ILE A 320 0.25 1.92 -0.43
C ILE A 320 -0.53 2.68 -1.51
N VAL A 321 0.10 2.87 -2.65
CA VAL A 321 -0.48 3.56 -3.81
C VAL A 321 -0.55 2.56 -4.97
N ALA A 322 -1.75 2.41 -5.53
CA ALA A 322 -1.92 1.76 -6.82
C ALA A 322 -1.88 2.85 -7.89
N ASP A 323 -0.89 2.80 -8.77
CA ASP A 323 -0.68 3.78 -9.83
C ASP A 323 -0.59 3.08 -11.19
N LEU A 324 -1.60 3.33 -12.03
CA LEU A 324 -1.78 2.71 -13.34
C LEU A 324 -1.45 3.70 -14.48
N THR A 325 -1.09 4.93 -14.13
CA THR A 325 -0.90 6.02 -15.09
C THR A 325 0.53 5.97 -15.61
N THR A 326 0.69 5.98 -16.94
CA THR A 326 2.03 6.03 -17.55
C THR A 326 2.63 7.43 -17.44
N PRO A 327 3.97 7.56 -17.29
CA PRO A 327 4.63 8.86 -17.25
C PRO A 327 4.42 9.63 -18.56
N GLU A 328 4.39 10.96 -18.49
CA GLU A 328 4.44 11.83 -19.66
C GLU A 328 5.88 12.03 -20.10
N ALA A 329 6.15 11.95 -21.41
CA ALA A 329 7.49 12.19 -21.94
C ALA A 329 7.47 13.10 -23.17
N THR A 330 8.51 13.93 -23.30
CA THR A 330 8.77 14.76 -24.47
C THR A 330 10.17 14.51 -25.00
N LEU A 331 10.31 14.52 -26.33
CA LEU A 331 11.57 14.35 -27.04
C LEU A 331 11.59 15.36 -28.19
N ALA A 332 12.24 16.50 -27.97
CA ALA A 332 12.49 17.49 -29.00
C ALA A 332 13.96 17.41 -29.45
N VAL A 333 14.21 17.80 -30.70
CA VAL A 333 15.56 17.84 -31.29
C VAL A 333 15.85 19.24 -31.79
N SER A 334 17.10 19.70 -31.62
CA SER A 334 17.53 20.99 -32.15
C SER A 334 17.53 21.04 -33.68
N THR A 335 17.71 19.88 -34.33
CA THR A 335 17.64 19.71 -35.78
C THR A 335 17.26 18.28 -36.13
N TYR A 336 16.55 18.11 -37.25
CA TYR A 336 16.28 16.79 -37.82
C TYR A 336 17.37 16.32 -38.78
N THR A 337 18.33 17.18 -39.14
CA THR A 337 19.46 16.83 -40.01
C THR A 337 20.75 17.47 -39.50
N PHE A 338 21.81 16.69 -39.36
CA PHE A 338 23.11 17.18 -38.91
C PHE A 338 24.25 16.44 -39.62
N ALA A 339 25.44 17.03 -39.66
CA ALA A 339 26.58 16.54 -40.41
C ALA A 339 27.84 16.52 -39.54
N PRO A 340 28.24 15.37 -38.95
CA PRO A 340 29.31 15.29 -37.96
C PRO A 340 30.71 15.40 -38.61
N ARG A 341 31.09 16.62 -39.02
CA ARG A 341 32.32 16.91 -39.77
C ARG A 341 33.36 17.69 -38.97
N SER A 342 32.99 18.17 -37.78
CA SER A 342 33.80 19.10 -36.97
C SER A 342 34.15 20.38 -37.73
N ASP A 343 33.30 20.80 -38.67
CA ASP A 343 33.50 21.99 -39.52
C ASP A 343 32.72 23.23 -39.03
N GLY A 344 31.98 23.08 -37.91
CA GLY A 344 31.20 24.13 -37.25
C GLY A 344 29.77 24.27 -37.79
N LEU A 345 29.40 23.55 -38.85
CA LEU A 345 28.08 23.64 -39.49
C LEU A 345 27.19 22.47 -39.09
N VAL A 346 26.44 22.65 -38.00
CA VAL A 346 25.46 21.66 -37.50
C VAL A 346 26.09 20.28 -37.33
N ASP A 347 27.21 20.23 -36.59
CA ASP A 347 27.97 19.00 -36.34
C ASP A 347 27.32 18.05 -35.33
N ARG A 348 26.34 18.55 -34.58
CA ARG A 348 25.72 17.84 -33.46
C ARG A 348 24.23 18.06 -33.46
N VAL A 349 23.50 17.07 -32.94
CA VAL A 349 22.10 17.23 -32.56
C VAL A 349 22.00 17.27 -31.05
N THR A 350 21.20 18.21 -30.53
CA THR A 350 20.85 18.26 -29.11
C THR A 350 19.45 17.72 -28.97
N PHE A 351 19.28 16.75 -28.07
CA PHE A 351 18.00 16.24 -27.63
C PHE A 351 17.58 16.98 -26.37
N TYR A 352 16.38 17.53 -26.37
CA TYR A 352 15.73 18.08 -25.20
C TYR A 352 14.70 17.06 -24.74
N ILE A 353 14.97 16.43 -23.61
CA ILE A 353 14.10 15.40 -23.06
C ILE A 353 13.51 15.85 -21.73
N ALA A 354 12.26 15.48 -21.49
CA ALA A 354 11.63 15.54 -20.17
C ALA A 354 10.77 14.30 -19.98
N VAL A 355 10.80 13.74 -18.77
CA VAL A 355 9.91 12.65 -18.33
C VAL A 355 9.34 13.09 -17.00
N ASN A 356 8.01 13.09 -16.87
CA ASN A 356 7.32 13.55 -15.69
C ASN A 356 6.25 12.54 -15.26
N ASP A 357 6.10 12.37 -13.96
CA ASP A 357 5.06 11.54 -13.37
C ASP A 357 4.65 12.09 -11.99
N ALA A 358 3.41 11.85 -11.58
CA ALA A 358 2.86 12.36 -10.32
C ALA A 358 3.52 11.74 -9.07
N TYR A 359 3.92 10.47 -9.14
CA TYR A 359 4.57 9.74 -8.05
C TYR A 359 6.08 9.59 -8.24
N GLY A 360 6.56 9.90 -9.44
CA GLY A 360 7.97 10.13 -9.76
C GLY A 360 8.49 9.17 -10.82
N VAL A 361 9.62 9.56 -11.40
CA VAL A 361 10.29 8.80 -12.45
C VAL A 361 11.35 7.90 -11.83
N ASP A 362 11.32 6.60 -12.13
CA ASP A 362 12.33 5.62 -11.72
C ASP A 362 13.60 5.76 -12.56
N GLN A 363 13.43 5.79 -13.89
CA GLN A 363 14.53 5.96 -14.84
C GLN A 363 14.02 6.34 -16.23
N TRP A 364 14.94 6.80 -17.09
CA TRP A 364 14.69 6.94 -18.51
C TRP A 364 15.88 6.46 -19.35
N GLN A 365 15.61 6.11 -20.60
CA GLN A 365 16.60 5.70 -21.59
C GLN A 365 16.34 6.39 -22.93
N LEU A 366 17.34 7.10 -23.43
CA LEU A 366 17.41 7.54 -24.82
C LEU A 366 18.22 6.54 -25.63
N SER A 367 17.69 6.07 -26.75
CA SER A 367 18.39 5.21 -27.69
C SER A 367 18.32 5.77 -29.09
N ILE A 368 19.46 5.86 -29.76
CA ILE A 368 19.52 6.26 -31.17
C ILE A 368 19.61 5.00 -31.98
N LEU A 369 18.64 4.76 -32.85
CA LEU A 369 18.44 3.53 -33.59
C LEU A 369 18.76 3.75 -35.06
N ASN A 370 19.43 2.79 -35.69
CA ASN A 370 19.59 2.77 -37.14
C ASN A 370 18.31 2.28 -37.85
N THR A 371 18.34 2.20 -39.19
CA THR A 371 17.22 1.71 -40.02
C THR A 371 16.82 0.25 -39.71
N LEU A 372 17.71 -0.54 -39.12
CA LEU A 372 17.45 -1.91 -38.66
C LEU A 372 16.92 -1.97 -37.22
N LYS A 373 16.55 -0.83 -36.63
CA LYS A 373 16.08 -0.67 -35.23
C LYS A 373 17.10 -1.11 -34.19
N ARG A 374 18.39 -1.14 -34.53
CA ARG A 374 19.48 -1.45 -33.60
C ARG A 374 20.02 -0.18 -32.97
N PRO A 375 20.24 -0.16 -31.64
CA PRO A 375 20.81 1.00 -30.99
C PRO A 375 22.28 1.19 -31.39
N VAL A 376 22.62 2.38 -31.84
CA VAL A 376 24.00 2.84 -32.07
C VAL A 376 24.50 3.71 -30.92
N LYS A 377 23.59 4.37 -30.20
CA LYS A 377 23.89 5.13 -28.97
C LYS A 377 22.84 4.82 -27.91
N VAL A 378 23.23 4.59 -26.66
CA VAL A 378 22.31 4.40 -25.53
C VAL A 378 22.74 5.23 -24.34
N ILE A 379 21.83 6.07 -23.84
CA ILE A 379 22.04 6.93 -22.67
C ILE A 379 20.93 6.65 -21.68
N ARG A 380 21.27 6.49 -20.40
CA ARG A 380 20.35 6.19 -19.30
C ARG A 380 20.59 7.14 -18.14
N SER A 381 19.52 7.49 -17.43
CA SER A 381 19.63 8.23 -16.17
C SER A 381 18.44 7.97 -15.26
N ILE A 382 18.63 8.30 -13.98
CA ILE A 382 17.59 8.36 -12.95
C ILE A 382 17.18 9.82 -12.63
N SER A 383 17.78 10.80 -13.32
CA SER A 383 17.45 12.21 -13.11
C SER A 383 16.04 12.53 -13.59
N LYS A 384 15.29 13.22 -12.74
CA LYS A 384 13.96 13.78 -13.03
C LYS A 384 14.01 15.08 -13.83
N ASP A 385 15.15 15.77 -13.81
CA ASP A 385 15.26 17.09 -14.44
C ASP A 385 15.38 16.92 -15.96
N PRO A 386 14.80 17.86 -16.74
CA PRO A 386 14.99 17.90 -18.18
C PRO A 386 16.47 17.81 -18.53
N ALA A 387 16.81 16.91 -19.45
CA ALA A 387 18.19 16.69 -19.84
C ALA A 387 18.41 17.17 -21.27
N GLU A 388 19.51 17.89 -21.44
CA GLU A 388 20.06 18.21 -22.75
C GLU A 388 21.13 17.19 -23.08
N ILE A 389 20.89 16.40 -24.12
CA ILE A 389 21.82 15.36 -24.55
C ILE A 389 22.36 15.76 -25.91
N VAL A 390 23.67 15.94 -25.99
CA VAL A 390 24.34 16.25 -27.25
C VAL A 390 24.85 14.96 -27.87
N TRP A 391 24.49 14.71 -29.13
CA TRP A 391 25.04 13.63 -29.93
C TRP A 391 25.80 14.19 -31.12
N ASP A 392 27.05 13.75 -31.25
CA ASP A 392 28.01 14.14 -32.28
C ASP A 392 28.05 13.15 -33.45
N GLY A 393 27.07 12.24 -33.54
CA GLY A 393 27.02 11.24 -34.58
C GLY A 393 27.91 10.02 -34.34
N THR A 394 28.54 9.87 -33.17
CA THR A 394 29.34 8.69 -32.85
C THR A 394 28.51 7.52 -32.30
N ASP A 395 28.87 6.28 -32.63
CA ASP A 395 28.27 5.09 -32.00
C ASP A 395 29.07 4.58 -30.79
N ASP A 396 28.39 3.91 -29.86
CA ASP A 396 29.00 3.37 -28.63
C ASP A 396 29.88 2.12 -28.86
N TYR A 397 29.77 1.46 -30.02
CA TYR A 397 30.44 0.17 -30.28
C TYR A 397 31.83 0.35 -30.91
N TYR A 398 31.92 1.19 -31.93
CA TYR A 398 33.13 1.47 -32.69
C TYR A 398 33.75 2.81 -32.30
N ASN A 399 33.05 3.64 -31.51
CA ASN A 399 33.44 5.01 -31.19
C ASN A 399 33.76 5.83 -32.46
N ALA A 400 32.99 5.59 -33.52
CA ALA A 400 33.18 6.15 -34.85
C ALA A 400 31.90 6.84 -35.33
N VAL A 401 32.05 7.75 -36.30
CA VAL A 401 30.91 8.44 -36.91
C VAL A 401 30.01 7.43 -37.63
N VAL A 402 28.72 7.46 -37.31
CA VAL A 402 27.73 6.57 -37.92
C VAL A 402 27.55 6.85 -39.41
N PRO A 403 27.23 5.84 -40.23
CA PRO A 403 27.03 6.02 -41.66
C PRO A 403 25.94 7.04 -42.00
N ASN A 404 26.06 7.67 -43.18
CA ASN A 404 25.02 8.52 -43.76
C ASN A 404 23.69 7.78 -43.83
N GLY A 405 22.60 8.40 -43.38
CA GLY A 405 21.27 7.81 -43.45
C GLY A 405 20.30 8.26 -42.37
N ALA A 406 19.14 7.61 -42.35
CA ALA A 406 18.08 7.87 -41.39
C ALA A 406 18.27 7.07 -40.09
N TYR A 407 18.04 7.75 -38.98
CA TYR A 407 18.09 7.26 -37.61
C TYR A 407 16.82 7.66 -36.87
N GLU A 408 16.56 6.99 -35.76
CA GLU A 408 15.41 7.27 -34.90
C GLU A 408 15.87 7.34 -33.45
N ALA A 409 15.66 8.48 -32.82
CA ALA A 409 15.79 8.60 -31.38
C ALA A 409 14.53 8.07 -30.71
N ARG A 410 14.71 7.18 -29.74
CA ARG A 410 13.67 6.58 -28.93
C ARG A 410 13.93 6.89 -27.47
N LEU A 411 13.04 7.65 -26.86
CA LEU A 411 13.01 7.89 -25.42
C LEU A 411 12.01 6.93 -24.78
N ILE A 412 12.44 6.19 -23.76
CA ILE A 412 11.57 5.38 -22.90
C ILE A 412 11.70 5.93 -21.47
N GLY A 413 10.59 6.26 -20.84
CA GLY A 413 10.53 6.66 -19.43
C GLY A 413 9.79 5.62 -18.61
N TRP A 414 10.28 5.30 -17.42
CA TRP A 414 9.64 4.43 -16.44
C TRP A 414 9.36 5.21 -15.16
N ASP A 415 8.18 5.05 -14.59
CA ASP A 415 7.85 5.59 -13.28
C ASP A 415 8.21 4.61 -12.14
N VAL A 416 8.00 5.06 -10.90
CA VAL A 416 8.21 4.26 -9.68
C VAL A 416 7.21 3.11 -9.51
N ALA A 417 6.06 3.15 -10.20
CA ALA A 417 5.06 2.10 -10.18
C ALA A 417 5.33 0.98 -11.20
N GLY A 418 6.27 1.20 -12.13
CA GLY A 418 6.65 0.27 -13.20
C GLY A 418 6.01 0.58 -14.56
N ASN A 419 5.14 1.59 -14.67
CA ASN A 419 4.55 1.96 -15.96
C ASN A 419 5.58 2.67 -16.82
N LYS A 420 5.37 2.63 -18.14
CA LYS A 420 6.31 3.16 -19.11
C LYS A 420 5.66 3.89 -20.26
N THR A 421 6.36 4.88 -20.79
CA THR A 421 6.01 5.60 -22.01
C THR A 421 7.10 5.49 -23.06
N THR A 422 6.78 5.71 -24.33
CA THR A 422 7.76 5.70 -25.42
C THR A 422 7.48 6.80 -26.43
N VAL A 423 8.49 7.63 -26.71
CA VAL A 423 8.42 8.73 -27.67
C VAL A 423 9.52 8.57 -28.71
N LEU A 424 9.21 8.84 -29.98
CA LEU A 424 10.12 8.70 -31.10
C LEU A 424 10.34 10.04 -31.80
N SER A 425 11.57 10.28 -32.28
CA SER A 425 11.90 11.39 -33.17
C SER A 425 12.86 10.92 -34.27
N LYS A 426 12.66 11.39 -35.51
CA LYS A 426 13.49 10.99 -36.66
C LYS A 426 14.69 11.93 -36.80
N ILE A 427 15.84 11.39 -37.17
CA ILE A 427 17.06 12.15 -37.42
C ILE A 427 17.71 11.65 -38.69
N ASN A 428 18.18 12.56 -39.54
CA ASN A 428 19.01 12.23 -40.70
C ASN A 428 20.45 12.66 -40.42
N VAL A 429 21.37 11.71 -40.52
CA VAL A 429 22.81 11.99 -40.42
C VAL A 429 23.32 12.15 -41.85
N PHE A 430 23.85 13.33 -42.17
CA PHE A 430 24.47 13.61 -43.45
C PHE A 430 25.99 13.60 -43.30
N VAL A 431 26.61 12.47 -43.62
CA VAL A 431 28.05 12.43 -43.85
C VAL A 431 28.23 12.63 -45.36
N PRO A 432 28.74 13.79 -45.83
CA PRO A 432 29.00 13.95 -47.24
C PRO A 432 29.97 12.85 -47.64
N ALA A 433 29.49 11.97 -48.50
CA ALA A 433 30.31 10.92 -49.03
C ALA A 433 31.49 11.58 -49.75
N LYS A 434 32.70 11.07 -49.53
CA LYS A 434 33.82 11.42 -50.43
C LYS A 434 33.59 10.90 -51.85
N VAL A 435 32.49 10.19 -52.14
CA VAL A 435 32.06 9.72 -53.46
C VAL A 435 30.53 9.54 -53.47
N GLU A 436 29.82 10.16 -54.41
CA GLU A 436 28.39 9.93 -54.63
C GLU A 436 28.10 8.46 -54.99
N VAL A 437 27.25 7.78 -54.21
CA VAL A 437 26.67 6.49 -54.61
C VAL A 437 25.32 6.74 -55.25
N ARG A 438 25.26 6.65 -56.59
CA ARG A 438 24.01 6.45 -57.33
C ARG A 438 23.67 4.96 -57.36
N GLU A 439 22.38 4.67 -57.19
CA GLU A 439 21.75 3.35 -57.02
C GLU A 439 22.33 2.18 -57.85
N VAL A 440 21.98 0.98 -57.35
CA VAL A 440 22.14 -0.38 -57.88
C VAL A 440 23.43 -1.08 -57.41
N VAL A 441 23.31 -1.97 -56.41
CA VAL A 441 23.26 -3.44 -56.60
C VAL A 441 22.42 -4.10 -55.49
N LYS A 442 21.38 -4.84 -55.88
CA LYS A 442 20.40 -5.54 -55.00
C LYS A 442 20.94 -6.80 -54.29
N GLU A 443 22.25 -7.03 -54.27
CA GLU A 443 22.84 -8.38 -54.04
C GLU A 443 23.88 -8.45 -52.92
N ILE A 444 24.18 -7.35 -52.22
CA ILE A 444 25.08 -7.34 -51.05
C ILE A 444 24.24 -7.61 -49.79
N GLN A 445 24.51 -8.72 -49.10
CA GLN A 445 23.88 -9.00 -47.81
C GLN A 445 24.82 -8.65 -46.67
N VAL A 446 24.53 -7.56 -45.97
CA VAL A 446 25.25 -7.15 -44.76
C VAL A 446 24.51 -7.68 -43.53
N ARG A 447 25.24 -8.38 -42.65
CA ARG A 447 24.72 -8.93 -41.40
C ARG A 447 25.73 -8.66 -40.29
N GLU A 448 25.25 -8.36 -39.10
CA GLU A 448 26.12 -8.29 -37.93
C GLU A 448 26.13 -9.65 -37.21
N GLU A 449 27.32 -10.14 -36.91
CA GLU A 449 27.55 -11.37 -36.15
C GLU A 449 28.40 -11.07 -34.91
N SER A 450 28.52 -12.05 -34.00
CA SER A 450 29.37 -11.94 -32.80
C SER A 450 30.81 -11.55 -33.11
N ARG A 451 31.30 -11.96 -34.29
CA ARG A 451 32.66 -11.70 -34.78
C ARG A 451 32.86 -10.38 -35.51
N GLY A 452 31.79 -9.63 -35.86
CA GLY A 452 31.92 -8.41 -36.65
C GLY A 452 30.79 -8.15 -37.65
N LEU A 453 30.95 -7.10 -38.44
CA LEU A 453 30.07 -6.79 -39.57
C LEU A 453 30.45 -7.67 -40.77
N VAL A 454 29.58 -8.61 -41.13
CA VAL A 454 29.78 -9.60 -42.19
C VAL A 454 29.06 -9.16 -43.46
N VAL A 455 29.84 -8.95 -44.52
CA VAL A 455 29.35 -8.71 -45.88
C VAL A 455 29.44 -10.00 -46.67
N ASN A 456 28.31 -10.54 -47.08
CA ASN A 456 28.24 -11.78 -47.84
C ASN A 456 28.01 -11.50 -49.33
N LEU A 457 28.90 -12.03 -50.15
CA LEU A 457 28.88 -11.91 -51.61
C LEU A 457 28.84 -13.31 -52.25
N SER A 458 27.89 -13.54 -53.14
CA SER A 458 27.79 -14.82 -53.85
C SER A 458 28.97 -15.02 -54.80
N SER A 459 29.64 -16.18 -54.71
CA SER A 459 30.78 -16.47 -55.58
C SER A 459 30.42 -16.58 -57.06
N GLN A 460 29.15 -16.77 -57.42
CA GLN A 460 28.70 -16.84 -58.83
C GLN A 460 28.66 -15.46 -59.49
N ILE A 461 28.43 -14.43 -58.68
CA ILE A 461 28.49 -13.04 -59.11
C ILE A 461 29.96 -12.61 -59.18
N LEU A 462 30.75 -12.97 -58.17
CA LEU A 462 32.17 -12.61 -58.10
C LEU A 462 33.05 -13.32 -59.13
N PHE A 463 32.79 -14.60 -59.42
CA PHE A 463 33.70 -15.46 -60.19
C PHE A 463 32.96 -16.37 -61.17
N ALA A 464 33.61 -16.69 -62.30
CA ALA A 464 33.18 -17.80 -63.15
C ALA A 464 33.42 -19.17 -62.48
N VAL A 465 32.73 -20.20 -62.96
CA VAL A 465 32.85 -21.58 -62.44
C VAL A 465 34.31 -22.04 -62.53
N GLY A 466 34.84 -22.53 -61.40
CA GLY A 466 36.21 -23.04 -61.31
C GLY A 466 37.33 -22.00 -61.43
N LYS A 467 37.00 -20.69 -61.51
CA LYS A 467 37.97 -19.60 -61.60
C LYS A 467 38.01 -18.75 -60.33
N SER A 468 39.14 -18.07 -60.14
CA SER A 468 39.42 -17.09 -59.07
C SER A 468 39.61 -15.66 -59.59
N VAL A 469 39.49 -15.44 -60.90
CA VAL A 469 39.51 -14.10 -61.52
C VAL A 469 38.17 -13.42 -61.29
N ILE A 470 38.20 -12.23 -60.67
CA ILE A 470 37.01 -11.41 -60.38
C ILE A 470 36.39 -10.99 -61.71
N ARG A 471 35.07 -11.14 -61.80
CA ARG A 471 34.29 -10.73 -62.97
C ARG A 471 34.16 -9.20 -63.01
N PRO A 472 34.19 -8.56 -64.20
CA PRO A 472 34.01 -7.11 -64.31
C PRO A 472 32.73 -6.60 -63.65
N GLU A 473 31.65 -7.38 -63.73
CA GLU A 473 30.36 -7.06 -63.12
C GLU A 473 30.42 -6.92 -61.58
N ALA A 474 31.41 -7.53 -60.93
CA ALA A 474 31.55 -7.51 -59.47
C ALA A 474 32.37 -6.33 -58.94
N TYR A 475 33.06 -5.58 -59.80
CA TYR A 475 33.94 -4.47 -59.38
C TYR A 475 33.17 -3.40 -58.61
N LYS A 476 31.99 -2.98 -59.11
CA LYS A 476 31.16 -1.99 -58.43
C LYS A 476 30.81 -2.39 -57.00
N SER A 477 30.37 -3.64 -56.79
CA SER A 477 30.06 -4.14 -55.45
C SER A 477 31.29 -4.20 -54.55
N LEU A 478 32.47 -4.50 -55.09
CA LEU A 478 33.71 -4.55 -54.31
C LEU A 478 34.24 -3.15 -53.97
N ASP A 479 34.00 -2.14 -54.81
CA ASP A 479 34.29 -0.74 -54.50
C ASP A 479 33.47 -0.25 -53.31
N GLU A 480 32.18 -0.61 -53.27
CA GLU A 480 31.30 -0.32 -52.12
C GLU A 480 31.79 -0.99 -50.84
N VAL A 481 32.27 -2.23 -50.94
CA VAL A 481 32.87 -2.92 -49.78
C VAL A 481 34.18 -2.26 -49.35
N ALA A 482 35.03 -1.82 -50.27
CA ALA A 482 36.24 -1.06 -49.93
C ALA A 482 35.90 0.24 -49.20
N ALA A 483 34.89 0.97 -49.67
CA ALA A 483 34.39 2.18 -49.00
C ALA A 483 33.86 1.89 -47.60
N LEU A 484 33.08 0.81 -47.43
CA LEU A 484 32.58 0.37 -46.13
C LEU A 484 33.72 0.02 -45.17
N ILE A 485 34.74 -0.73 -45.61
CA ILE A 485 35.92 -1.06 -44.81
C ILE A 485 36.67 0.21 -44.36
N ASN A 486 36.80 1.19 -45.26
CA ASN A 486 37.47 2.44 -44.97
C ASN A 486 36.67 3.37 -44.06
N ALA A 487 35.35 3.19 -43.94
CA ALA A 487 34.54 3.86 -42.93
C ALA A 487 34.83 3.37 -41.49
N TYR A 488 35.50 2.22 -41.33
CA TYR A 488 35.93 1.66 -40.05
C TYR A 488 37.47 1.54 -40.01
N PRO A 489 38.24 2.65 -40.09
CA PRO A 489 39.68 2.64 -40.37
C PRO A 489 40.52 1.88 -39.33
N GLU A 490 39.99 1.75 -38.12
CA GLU A 490 40.63 1.16 -36.96
C GLU A 490 40.46 -0.37 -36.86
N ASN A 491 39.58 -0.97 -37.67
CA ASN A 491 39.19 -2.37 -37.54
C ASN A 491 39.96 -3.28 -38.51
N ASP A 492 40.40 -4.44 -38.02
CA ASP A 492 40.89 -5.53 -38.87
C ASP A 492 39.74 -6.15 -39.67
N VAL A 493 40.05 -6.73 -40.83
CA VAL A 493 39.09 -7.31 -41.76
C VAL A 493 39.51 -8.72 -42.16
N LEU A 494 38.62 -9.70 -41.98
CA LEU A 494 38.79 -11.05 -42.52
C LEU A 494 38.13 -11.14 -43.89
N VAL A 495 38.81 -11.77 -44.86
CA VAL A 495 38.25 -12.08 -46.19
C VAL A 495 38.20 -13.60 -46.32
N GLU A 496 37.02 -14.19 -46.16
CA GLU A 496 36.82 -15.63 -46.09
C GLU A 496 36.20 -16.19 -47.39
N GLY A 497 36.89 -17.11 -48.05
CA GLY A 497 36.38 -17.81 -49.23
C GLY A 497 35.77 -19.17 -48.89
N HIS A 498 34.60 -19.49 -49.48
CA HIS A 498 33.91 -20.76 -49.28
C HIS A 498 33.47 -21.40 -50.61
N THR A 499 33.47 -22.74 -50.65
CA THR A 499 32.92 -23.54 -51.76
C THR A 499 31.78 -24.42 -51.28
N ASP A 500 31.06 -25.03 -52.22
CA ASP A 500 30.23 -26.19 -51.92
C ASP A 500 31.08 -27.48 -51.85
N SER A 501 30.44 -28.61 -51.57
CA SER A 501 31.10 -29.92 -51.43
C SER A 501 31.35 -30.66 -52.75
N THR A 502 31.16 -30.02 -53.91
CA THR A 502 31.36 -30.66 -55.22
C THR A 502 32.85 -30.61 -55.58
N GLY A 503 33.43 -31.75 -55.98
CA GLY A 503 34.86 -31.86 -56.31
C GLY A 503 35.74 -32.26 -55.12
N SER A 504 37.06 -32.32 -55.33
CA SER A 504 37.99 -32.75 -54.28
C SER A 504 38.21 -31.66 -53.22
N ARG A 505 38.34 -32.06 -51.95
CA ARG A 505 38.58 -31.14 -50.83
C ARG A 505 39.80 -30.25 -51.07
N ALA A 506 40.90 -30.83 -51.53
CA ALA A 506 42.14 -30.10 -51.82
C ALA A 506 41.94 -29.00 -52.88
N ARG A 507 41.22 -29.32 -53.97
CA ARG A 507 40.93 -28.35 -55.04
C ARG A 507 40.02 -27.22 -54.55
N ASN A 508 39.01 -27.56 -53.75
CA ASN A 508 38.09 -26.59 -53.19
C ASN A 508 38.76 -25.65 -52.18
N LEU A 509 39.67 -26.17 -51.36
CA LEU A 509 40.46 -25.35 -50.45
C LEU A 509 41.36 -24.37 -51.23
N SER A 510 42.08 -24.84 -52.25
CA SER A 510 42.89 -23.98 -53.13
C SER A 510 42.04 -22.87 -53.77
N LEU A 511 40.93 -23.26 -54.43
CA LEU A 511 40.04 -22.32 -55.12
C LEU A 511 39.47 -21.26 -54.18
N SER A 512 39.06 -21.66 -52.96
CA SER A 512 38.53 -20.70 -51.98
C SER A 512 39.59 -19.71 -51.49
N SER A 513 40.83 -20.17 -51.29
CA SER A 513 41.95 -19.33 -50.89
C SER A 513 42.35 -18.37 -52.00
N GLU A 514 42.46 -18.84 -53.23
CA GLU A 514 42.73 -17.99 -54.39
C GLU A 514 41.67 -16.89 -54.57
N ARG A 515 40.39 -17.22 -54.34
CA ARG A 515 39.31 -16.23 -54.38
C ARG A 515 39.41 -15.22 -53.26
N ALA A 516 39.71 -15.64 -52.04
CA ALA A 516 39.93 -14.72 -50.93
C ALA A 516 41.12 -13.77 -51.21
N TRP A 517 42.20 -14.29 -51.79
CA TRP A 517 43.35 -13.50 -52.21
C TRP A 517 43.04 -12.54 -53.36
N ALA A 518 42.25 -12.95 -54.34
CA ALA A 518 41.83 -12.06 -55.42
C ALA A 518 41.05 -10.85 -54.88
N ILE A 519 40.15 -11.09 -53.92
CA ILE A 519 39.38 -10.03 -53.25
C ILE A 519 40.29 -9.15 -52.39
N TYR A 520 41.22 -9.73 -51.64
CA TYR A 520 42.25 -8.98 -50.91
C TYR A 520 43.02 -8.04 -51.84
N SER A 521 43.56 -8.56 -52.95
CA SER A 521 44.34 -7.76 -53.91
C SER A 521 43.51 -6.63 -54.51
N TYR A 522 42.23 -6.90 -54.78
CA TYR A 522 41.29 -5.88 -55.24
C TYR A 522 41.11 -4.79 -54.19
N LEU A 523 40.79 -5.12 -52.94
CA LEU A 523 40.54 -4.15 -51.87
C LEU A 523 41.78 -3.29 -51.57
N VAL A 524 42.99 -3.88 -51.59
CA VAL A 524 44.25 -3.13 -51.44
C VAL A 524 44.42 -2.10 -52.55
N LYS A 525 44.18 -2.49 -53.81
CA LYS A 525 44.26 -1.57 -54.95
C LYS A 525 43.28 -0.40 -54.84
N HIS A 526 42.17 -0.60 -54.12
CA HIS A 526 41.12 0.39 -53.91
C HIS A 526 41.21 1.08 -52.53
N GLY A 527 42.41 1.13 -51.96
CA GLY A 527 42.74 2.03 -50.85
C GLY A 527 42.54 1.45 -49.45
N VAL A 528 42.25 0.15 -49.30
CA VAL A 528 42.24 -0.50 -47.99
C VAL A 528 43.67 -0.85 -47.56
N PRO A 529 44.14 -0.43 -46.36
CA PRO A 529 45.49 -0.75 -45.90
C PRO A 529 45.75 -2.28 -45.82
N PRO A 530 46.82 -2.81 -46.45
CA PRO A 530 47.13 -4.24 -46.44
C PRO A 530 47.20 -4.87 -45.05
N ALA A 531 47.74 -4.14 -44.06
CA ALA A 531 47.92 -4.61 -42.69
C ALA A 531 46.59 -4.99 -42.00
N ARG A 532 45.47 -4.42 -42.47
CA ARG A 532 44.14 -4.66 -41.91
C ARG A 532 43.47 -5.90 -42.49
N LEU A 533 43.89 -6.38 -43.67
CA LEU A 533 43.17 -7.44 -44.37
C LEU A 533 43.82 -8.81 -44.14
N LYS A 534 43.01 -9.82 -43.79
CA LYS A 534 43.43 -11.20 -43.53
C LYS A 534 42.64 -12.17 -44.43
N PRO A 535 43.15 -12.54 -45.62
CA PRO A 535 42.49 -13.48 -46.52
C PRO A 535 42.65 -14.93 -46.07
N LYS A 536 41.57 -15.72 -46.15
CA LYS A 536 41.57 -17.15 -45.79
C LYS A 536 40.54 -17.96 -46.59
N GLY A 537 40.96 -19.06 -47.19
CA GLY A 537 40.04 -20.03 -47.80
C GLY A 537 39.68 -21.15 -46.84
N TYR A 538 38.41 -21.52 -46.78
CA TYR A 538 37.90 -22.64 -45.97
C TYR A 538 37.38 -23.81 -46.80
N GLY A 539 37.37 -23.70 -48.13
CA GLY A 539 36.77 -24.70 -49.01
C GLY A 539 35.33 -25.04 -48.57
N PRO A 540 34.97 -26.33 -48.48
CA PRO A 540 33.63 -26.77 -48.08
C PRO A 540 33.45 -26.91 -46.56
N GLU A 541 34.43 -26.54 -45.73
CA GLU A 541 34.49 -26.92 -44.31
C GLU A 541 33.53 -26.13 -43.40
N ARG A 542 32.97 -25.01 -43.90
CA ARG A 542 32.02 -24.16 -43.17
C ARG A 542 30.75 -23.91 -43.99
N PRO A 543 29.89 -24.93 -44.18
CA PRO A 543 28.65 -24.78 -44.93
C PRO A 543 27.59 -24.00 -44.15
N VAL A 544 26.89 -23.08 -44.83
CA VAL A 544 25.75 -22.33 -44.28
C VAL A 544 24.40 -22.92 -44.70
N ALA A 545 24.42 -23.89 -45.61
CA ALA A 545 23.26 -24.65 -46.05
C ALA A 545 23.64 -26.10 -46.39
N SER A 546 22.64 -26.98 -46.47
CA SER A 546 22.83 -28.37 -46.89
C SER A 546 23.47 -28.46 -48.29
N ASN A 547 24.41 -29.38 -48.51
CA ASN A 547 24.99 -29.58 -49.85
C ASN A 547 24.15 -30.49 -50.76
N LYS A 548 22.95 -30.91 -50.33
CA LYS A 548 22.13 -31.90 -51.04
C LYS A 548 21.52 -31.36 -52.34
N THR A 549 21.03 -30.11 -52.35
CA THR A 549 20.37 -29.50 -53.52
C THR A 549 21.25 -28.46 -54.20
N ALA A 550 21.05 -28.22 -55.50
CA ALA A 550 21.80 -27.21 -56.25
C ALA A 550 21.62 -25.80 -55.66
N ALA A 551 20.40 -25.46 -55.24
CA ALA A 551 20.08 -24.18 -54.61
C ALA A 551 20.78 -24.00 -53.25
N ALA A 552 20.91 -25.06 -52.46
CA ALA A 552 21.58 -24.99 -51.16
C ALA A 552 23.12 -24.99 -51.31
N ARG A 553 23.67 -25.71 -52.29
CA ARG A 553 25.09 -25.58 -52.69
C ARG A 553 25.44 -24.17 -53.15
N ALA A 554 24.52 -23.50 -53.87
CA ALA A 554 24.72 -22.12 -54.30
C ALA A 554 24.95 -21.16 -53.12
N LYS A 555 24.29 -21.37 -51.97
CA LYS A 555 24.49 -20.57 -50.75
C LYS A 555 25.86 -20.81 -50.10
N ASN A 556 26.46 -21.99 -50.28
CA ASN A 556 27.78 -22.31 -49.74
C ASN A 556 28.93 -21.73 -50.57
N ARG A 557 28.70 -21.50 -51.88
CA ARG A 557 29.65 -20.82 -52.78
C ARG A 557 29.58 -19.30 -52.55
N ARG A 558 30.33 -18.81 -51.57
CA ARG A 558 30.30 -17.40 -51.14
C ARG A 558 31.66 -16.88 -50.72
N VAL A 559 31.78 -15.56 -50.66
CA VAL A 559 32.87 -14.85 -49.97
C VAL A 559 32.24 -14.02 -48.85
N GLU A 560 32.81 -14.09 -47.66
CA GLU A 560 32.42 -13.28 -46.51
C GLU A 560 33.55 -12.31 -46.18
N ILE A 561 33.22 -11.03 -46.09
CA ILE A 561 34.16 -9.99 -45.69
C ILE A 561 33.70 -9.48 -44.32
N ILE A 562 34.51 -9.69 -43.28
CA ILE A 562 34.13 -9.42 -41.89
C ILE A 562 34.99 -8.30 -41.34
N ILE A 563 34.37 -7.16 -40.99
CA ILE A 563 35.01 -6.09 -40.23
C ILE A 563 34.94 -6.48 -38.75
N LEU A 564 36.08 -6.80 -38.14
CA LEU A 564 36.18 -7.34 -36.79
C LEU A 564 35.83 -6.30 -35.74
N LYS A 565 35.13 -6.73 -34.67
CA LYS A 565 34.93 -5.92 -33.46
C LYS A 565 36.28 -5.75 -32.75
N LYS A 566 36.55 -4.57 -32.19
CA LYS A 566 37.73 -4.34 -31.34
C LYS A 566 37.49 -4.92 -29.95
#